data_AF-A0A7L0KAK4-F1
#
_entry.id   AF-A0A7L0KAK4-F1
#
_cell.length_a   1.000
_cell.length_b   1.000
_cell.length_c   1.000
_cell.angle_alpha   90.00
_cell.angle_beta   90.00
_cell.angle_gamma   90.00
#
_symmetry.space_group_name_H-M   'P 1'
#
loop_
_entity.id
_entity.type
_entity.pdbx_description
1 polymer ?
#
loop_
_entity_poly.entity_id
_entity_poly.type
_entity_poly.pdbx_seq_one_letter_code
_entity_poly.pdbx_strand_id
1 'polypeptide(L)'
;MHPVRILLTQHVPVNEYPEQMQEWYHSALKELENKTKHYTPLICEKKKPVPLKQYTPKIVKVLEFGRKQGGSKKEQERKRLIHKHKREFKGAVHSARKRKVKELLSSLATQEGEWKTMKRKKRKH
;
A
#
# COMPACT_ATOMS: atom_id res chain seq x y z
N MET A 1 -37.97 13.82 -38.06
CA MET A 1 -38.21 13.66 -39.52
C MET A 1 -39.30 12.62 -39.71
N HIS A 2 -40.47 13.01 -40.24
CA HIS A 2 -41.60 12.10 -40.46
C HIS A 2 -41.73 11.85 -41.97
N PRO A 3 -41.04 10.83 -42.53
CA PRO A 3 -40.95 10.65 -43.98
C PRO A 3 -42.32 10.45 -44.63
N VAL A 4 -43.23 9.76 -43.93
CA VAL A 4 -44.60 9.54 -44.37
C VAL A 4 -45.40 10.85 -44.44
N ARG A 5 -45.24 11.75 -43.45
CA ARG A 5 -45.91 13.06 -43.47
C ARG A 5 -45.41 13.92 -44.63
N ILE A 6 -44.10 13.95 -44.84
CA ILE A 6 -43.47 14.71 -45.92
C ILE A 6 -43.94 14.20 -47.28
N LEU A 7 -43.98 12.88 -47.46
CA LEU A 7 -44.45 12.25 -48.69
C LEU A 7 -45.90 12.64 -48.99
N LEU A 8 -46.79 12.53 -48.01
CA LEU A 8 -48.20 12.87 -48.17
C LEU A 8 -48.40 14.36 -48.48
N THR A 9 -47.68 15.26 -47.81
CA THR A 9 -47.87 16.71 -47.97
C THR A 9 -47.21 17.31 -49.23
N GLN A 10 -46.03 16.83 -49.64
CA GLN A 10 -45.23 17.49 -50.68
C GLN A 10 -45.27 16.80 -52.04
N HIS A 11 -45.52 15.49 -52.09
CA HIS A 11 -45.29 14.68 -53.29
C HIS A 11 -46.56 14.06 -53.88
N VAL A 12 -47.72 14.25 -53.25
CA VAL A 12 -48.98 13.62 -53.66
C VAL A 12 -49.98 14.70 -54.11
N PRO A 13 -50.42 14.72 -55.39
CA PRO A 13 -51.40 15.68 -55.89
C PRO A 13 -52.82 15.28 -55.48
N VAL A 14 -53.20 15.62 -54.25
CA VAL A 14 -54.48 15.20 -53.63
C VAL A 14 -55.71 15.64 -54.44
N ASN A 15 -55.60 16.79 -55.11
CA ASN A 15 -56.69 17.41 -55.86
C ASN A 15 -57.08 16.65 -57.14
N GLU A 16 -56.23 15.74 -57.63
CA GLU A 16 -56.49 14.96 -58.85
C GLU A 16 -57.19 13.63 -58.58
N TYR A 17 -57.37 13.25 -57.31
CA TYR A 17 -57.97 11.98 -56.93
C TYR A 17 -59.48 12.06 -56.68
N PRO A 18 -60.21 10.93 -56.82
CA PRO A 18 -61.63 10.85 -56.46
C PRO A 18 -61.89 11.23 -54.99
N GLU A 19 -63.07 11.78 -54.71
CA GLU A 19 -63.47 12.32 -53.39
C GLU A 19 -63.24 11.33 -52.23
N GLN A 20 -63.57 10.05 -52.43
CA GLN A 20 -63.35 8.99 -51.44
C GLN A 20 -61.88 8.86 -51.01
N MET A 21 -60.96 9.05 -51.96
CA MET A 21 -59.52 8.95 -51.72
C MET A 21 -59.00 10.20 -51.01
N GLN A 22 -59.57 11.37 -51.30
CA GLN A 22 -59.27 12.62 -50.61
C GLN A 22 -59.69 12.56 -49.13
N GLU A 23 -60.86 11.99 -48.84
CA GLU A 23 -61.34 11.77 -47.47
C GLU A 23 -60.39 10.88 -46.66
N TRP A 24 -59.93 9.77 -47.25
CA TRP A 24 -58.98 8.87 -46.60
C TRP A 24 -57.63 9.54 -46.36
N TYR A 25 -57.17 10.36 -47.30
CA TYR A 25 -55.94 11.14 -47.17
C TYR A 25 -56.02 12.11 -45.98
N HIS A 26 -57.09 12.90 -45.89
CA HIS A 26 -57.27 13.86 -44.81
C HIS A 26 -57.48 13.18 -43.45
N SER A 27 -58.20 12.05 -43.43
CA SER A 27 -58.37 11.22 -42.23
C SER A 27 -57.02 10.68 -41.72
N ALA A 28 -56.20 10.11 -42.61
CA ALA A 28 -54.90 9.56 -42.26
C ALA A 28 -53.91 10.62 -41.75
N LEU A 29 -53.92 11.83 -42.33
CA LEU A 29 -53.11 12.96 -41.83
C LEU A 29 -53.54 13.40 -40.43
N LYS A 30 -54.86 13.51 -40.19
CA LYS A 30 -55.41 13.90 -38.89
C LYS A 30 -55.04 12.88 -37.81
N GLU A 31 -55.11 11.59 -38.12
CA GLU A 31 -54.65 10.54 -37.20
C GLU A 31 -53.15 10.61 -36.90
N LEU A 32 -52.34 10.98 -37.89
CA LEU A 32 -50.90 11.08 -37.75
C LEU A 32 -50.49 12.27 -36.87
N GLU A 33 -51.25 13.37 -36.92
CA GLU A 33 -51.04 14.56 -36.08
C GLU A 33 -51.52 14.37 -34.63
N ASN A 34 -52.62 13.64 -34.43
CA ASN A 34 -53.16 13.35 -33.09
C ASN A 34 -52.26 12.42 -32.26
N LYS A 35 -51.42 11.61 -32.91
CA LYS A 35 -50.48 10.68 -32.24
C LYS A 35 -49.21 11.45 -31.81
N THR A 36 -49.35 12.34 -30.83
CA THR A 36 -48.21 13.05 -30.22
C THR A 36 -47.28 12.04 -29.55
N LYS A 37 -46.06 11.91 -30.08
CA LYS A 37 -45.13 10.83 -29.70
C LYS A 37 -44.34 11.19 -28.44
N HIS A 38 -44.71 10.57 -27.31
CA HIS A 38 -43.88 10.55 -26.11
C HIS A 38 -43.01 9.29 -26.12
N TYR A 39 -41.77 9.41 -26.59
CA TYR A 39 -40.81 8.31 -26.55
C TYR A 39 -40.03 8.35 -25.23
N THR A 40 -40.22 7.32 -24.41
CA THR A 40 -39.31 7.07 -23.29
C THR A 40 -38.08 6.34 -23.83
N PRO A 41 -36.86 6.85 -23.57
CA PRO A 41 -35.66 6.12 -23.95
C PRO A 41 -35.60 4.82 -23.14
N LEU A 42 -35.25 3.72 -23.80
CA LEU A 42 -34.99 2.47 -23.11
C LEU A 42 -33.72 2.63 -22.27
N ILE A 43 -33.84 2.55 -20.94
CA ILE A 43 -32.71 2.65 -20.01
C ILE A 43 -32.29 1.24 -19.60
N CYS A 44 -31.07 0.84 -19.95
CA CYS A 44 -30.49 -0.40 -19.44
C CYS A 44 -30.29 -0.30 -17.91
N GLU A 45 -30.66 -1.35 -17.19
CA GLU A 45 -30.50 -1.40 -15.73
C GLU A 45 -29.03 -1.23 -15.33
N LYS A 46 -28.72 -0.12 -14.67
CA LYS A 46 -27.37 0.13 -14.13
C LYS A 46 -27.20 -0.68 -12.84
N LYS A 47 -26.31 -1.67 -12.84
CA LYS A 47 -25.93 -2.37 -11.61
C LYS A 47 -25.14 -1.43 -10.69
N LYS A 48 -25.45 -1.49 -9.38
CA LYS A 48 -24.71 -0.73 -8.37
C LYS A 48 -23.24 -1.18 -8.33
N PRO A 49 -22.28 -0.26 -8.13
CA PRO A 49 -20.88 -0.63 -8.09
C PRO A 49 -20.59 -1.56 -6.90
N VAL A 50 -19.61 -2.44 -7.07
CA VAL A 50 -19.17 -3.37 -6.02
C VAL A 50 -18.54 -2.58 -4.87
N PRO A 51 -18.92 -2.84 -3.61
CA PRO A 51 -18.31 -2.21 -2.46
C PRO A 51 -16.80 -2.47 -2.37
N LEU A 52 -16.09 -1.53 -1.76
CA LEU A 52 -14.66 -1.67 -1.52
C LEU A 52 -14.36 -2.88 -0.61
N LYS A 53 -13.34 -3.66 -0.96
CA LYS A 53 -12.84 -4.76 -0.12
C LYS A 53 -12.19 -4.21 1.14
N GLN A 54 -12.78 -4.50 2.30
CA GLN A 54 -12.22 -4.15 3.60
C GLN A 54 -11.28 -5.25 4.09
N TYR A 55 -10.10 -4.87 4.57
CA TYR A 55 -9.14 -5.81 5.17
C TYR A 55 -9.11 -5.67 6.68
N THR A 56 -9.03 -6.80 7.38
CA THR A 56 -8.86 -6.81 8.83
C THR A 56 -7.40 -6.60 9.21
N PRO A 57 -7.09 -5.68 10.14
CA PRO A 57 -5.73 -5.47 10.59
C PRO A 57 -5.21 -6.70 11.36
N LYS A 58 -3.94 -7.07 11.13
CA LYS A 58 -3.29 -8.18 11.82
C LYS A 58 -2.77 -7.73 13.19
N ILE A 59 -3.67 -7.66 14.16
CA ILE A 59 -3.35 -7.23 15.52
C ILE A 59 -2.95 -8.45 16.38
N VAL A 60 -1.86 -8.33 17.13
CA VAL A 60 -1.45 -9.35 18.11
C VAL A 60 -2.20 -9.09 19.42
N LYS A 61 -2.92 -10.10 19.93
CA LYS A 61 -3.81 -9.97 21.11
C LYS A 61 -3.08 -9.56 22.40
N VAL A 62 -1.81 -9.93 22.54
CA VAL A 62 -0.98 -9.57 23.70
C VAL A 62 0.32 -8.96 23.18
N LEU A 63 0.46 -7.65 23.35
CA LEU A 63 1.65 -6.92 22.96
C LEU A 63 2.67 -6.95 24.11
N GLU A 64 3.57 -7.94 24.10
CA GLU A 64 4.69 -7.97 25.03
C GLU A 64 5.88 -7.20 24.45
N PHE A 65 6.15 -6.01 24.99
CA PHE A 65 7.35 -5.25 24.65
C PHE A 65 8.62 -5.99 25.08
N GLY A 66 9.67 -5.94 24.26
CA GLY A 66 10.97 -6.54 24.56
C GLY A 66 11.12 -8.02 24.21
N ARG A 67 10.03 -8.75 23.90
CA ARG A 67 10.13 -10.09 23.33
C ARG A 67 10.18 -10.01 21.80
N LYS A 68 11.10 -10.76 21.19
CA LYS A 68 11.16 -10.88 19.73
C LYS A 68 9.98 -11.72 19.24
N GLN A 69 8.97 -11.05 18.71
CA GLN A 69 7.79 -11.67 18.13
C GLN A 69 8.09 -12.19 16.71
N GLY A 70 7.56 -13.36 16.37
CA GLY A 70 7.65 -13.95 15.03
C GLY A 70 8.82 -14.91 14.78
N GLY A 71 8.70 -15.67 13.69
CA GLY A 71 9.67 -16.69 13.25
C GLY A 71 9.36 -18.10 13.78
N SER A 72 9.92 -19.11 13.11
CA SER A 72 9.87 -20.50 13.59
C SER A 72 10.77 -20.69 14.82
N LYS A 73 10.43 -21.66 15.68
CA LYS A 73 11.22 -22.02 16.88
C LYS A 73 12.71 -22.23 16.54
N LYS A 74 12.99 -22.94 15.43
CA LYS A 74 14.36 -23.20 14.95
C LYS A 74 15.14 -21.93 14.62
N GLU A 75 14.49 -20.95 13.99
CA GLU A 75 15.14 -19.67 13.66
C GLU A 75 15.40 -18.84 14.91
N GLN A 76 14.48 -18.86 15.87
CA GLN A 76 14.66 -18.16 17.13
C GLN A 76 15.83 -18.74 17.93
N GLU A 77 15.95 -20.07 18.00
CA GLU A 77 17.07 -20.75 18.63
C GLU A 77 18.40 -20.40 17.96
N ARG A 78 18.46 -20.43 16.63
CA ARG A 78 19.65 -20.00 15.87
C ARG A 78 20.04 -18.56 16.20
N LYS A 79 19.08 -17.63 16.19
CA LYS A 79 19.33 -16.22 16.52
C LYS A 79 19.81 -16.03 17.97
N ARG A 80 19.25 -16.78 18.93
CA ARG A 80 19.68 -16.78 20.33
C ARG A 80 21.12 -17.28 20.46
N LEU A 81 21.47 -18.36 19.77
CA LEU A 81 22.81 -18.94 19.81
C LEU A 81 23.87 -17.95 19.26
N ILE A 82 23.57 -17.31 18.12
CA ILE A 82 24.45 -16.30 17.52
C ILE A 82 24.64 -15.12 18.48
N HIS A 83 23.57 -14.63 19.11
CA HIS A 83 23.66 -13.51 20.05
C HIS A 83 24.50 -13.87 21.28
N LYS A 84 24.29 -15.07 21.85
CA LYS A 84 25.06 -15.59 22.99
C LYS A 84 26.54 -15.65 22.66
N HIS A 85 26.89 -16.29 21.54
CA HIS A 85 28.28 -16.42 21.09
C HIS A 85 28.96 -15.06 20.90
N LYS A 86 28.31 -14.12 20.20
CA LYS A 86 28.86 -12.76 20.00
C LYS A 86 29.08 -12.01 21.31
N ARG A 87 28.17 -12.16 22.28
CA ARG A 87 28.28 -11.52 23.60
C ARG A 87 29.44 -12.08 24.41
N GLU A 88 29.56 -13.40 24.47
CA GLU A 88 30.64 -14.09 25.18
C GLU A 88 32.01 -13.76 24.58
N PHE A 89 32.12 -13.83 23.25
CA PHE A 89 33.36 -13.49 22.54
C PHE A 89 33.79 -12.05 22.81
N LYS A 90 32.87 -11.09 22.70
CA LYS A 90 33.15 -9.66 23.01
C LYS A 90 33.61 -9.48 24.46
N GLY A 91 33.00 -10.20 25.40
CA GLY A 91 33.39 -10.19 26.81
C GLY A 91 34.81 -10.73 27.02
N ALA A 92 35.14 -11.86 26.40
CA ALA A 92 36.45 -12.48 26.48
C ALA A 92 37.54 -11.55 25.95
N VAL A 93 37.37 -11.00 24.74
CA VAL A 93 38.31 -10.03 24.15
C VAL A 93 38.48 -8.80 25.04
N HIS A 94 37.39 -8.26 25.59
CA HIS A 94 37.46 -7.11 26.49
C HIS A 94 38.26 -7.42 27.76
N SER A 95 38.09 -8.63 28.32
CA SER A 95 38.82 -9.05 29.51
C SER A 95 40.31 -9.27 29.24
N ALA A 96 40.67 -9.90 28.13
CA ALA A 96 42.05 -10.06 27.69
C ALA A 96 42.74 -8.71 27.52
N ARG A 97 42.07 -7.75 26.87
CA ARG A 97 42.60 -6.39 26.72
C ARG A 97 42.82 -5.71 28.07
N LYS A 98 41.85 -5.80 28.99
CA LYS A 98 41.98 -5.22 30.34
C LYS A 98 43.15 -5.83 31.12
N ARG A 99 43.35 -7.16 31.02
CA ARG A 99 44.50 -7.83 31.64
C ARG A 99 45.81 -7.30 31.06
N LYS A 100 45.91 -7.19 29.74
CA LYS A 100 47.13 -6.69 29.09
C LYS A 100 47.45 -5.25 29.48
N VAL A 101 46.44 -4.38 29.53
CA VAL A 101 46.62 -3.00 30.00
C VAL A 101 47.10 -2.97 31.45
N LYS A 102 46.51 -3.78 32.32
CA LYS A 102 46.93 -3.86 33.73
C LYS A 102 48.40 -4.30 33.86
N GLU A 103 48.79 -5.33 33.11
CA GLU A 103 50.19 -5.81 33.06
C GLU A 103 51.16 -4.70 32.64
N LEU A 104 50.84 -3.97 31.56
CA LEU A 104 51.68 -2.88 31.06
C LEU A 104 51.82 -1.74 32.08
N LEU A 105 50.73 -1.35 32.75
CA LEU A 105 50.75 -0.34 33.79
C LEU A 105 51.59 -0.79 35.00
N SER A 106 51.48 -2.05 35.40
CA SER A 106 52.31 -2.62 36.46
C SER A 106 53.79 -2.60 36.10
N SER A 107 54.16 -2.97 34.87
CA SER A 107 55.56 -2.90 34.41
C SER A 107 56.10 -1.47 34.38
N LEU A 108 55.29 -0.49 33.95
CA LEU A 108 55.67 0.93 33.95
C LEU A 108 55.94 1.42 35.39
N ALA A 109 55.05 1.08 36.33
CA ALA A 109 55.20 1.47 37.72
C ALA A 109 56.48 0.91 38.36
N THR A 110 56.86 -0.34 38.03
CA THR A 110 58.12 -0.94 38.46
C THR A 110 59.33 -0.17 37.92
N GLN A 111 59.33 0.14 36.61
CA GLN A 111 60.41 0.92 35.97
C GLN A 111 60.57 2.31 36.62
N GLU A 112 59.46 3.00 36.89
CA GLU A 112 59.50 4.29 37.58
C GLU A 112 60.07 4.17 39.01
N GLY A 113 59.71 3.10 39.72
CA GLY A 113 60.24 2.80 41.05
C GLY A 113 61.75 2.60 41.02
N GLU A 114 62.23 1.74 40.13
CA GLU A 114 63.65 1.47 39.91
C GLU A 114 64.43 2.74 39.56
N TRP A 115 63.94 3.55 38.60
CA TRP A 115 64.54 4.84 38.26
C TRP A 115 64.65 5.79 39.45
N LYS A 116 63.58 5.91 40.26
CA LYS A 116 63.59 6.73 41.48
C LYS A 116 64.63 6.23 42.49
N THR A 117 64.80 4.91 42.65
CA THR A 117 65.83 4.34 43.53
C THR A 117 67.23 4.62 43.03
N MET A 118 67.48 4.50 41.72
CA MET A 118 68.77 4.84 41.10
C MET A 118 69.12 6.32 41.30
N LYS A 119 68.15 7.22 41.07
CA LYS A 119 68.32 8.67 41.29
C LYS A 119 68.65 8.99 42.75
N ARG A 120 68.04 8.28 43.72
CA ARG A 120 68.34 8.43 45.16
C ARG A 120 69.75 7.95 45.49
N LYS A 121 70.21 6.82 44.94
CA LYS A 121 71.58 6.31 45.13
C LYS A 121 72.64 7.26 44.58
N LYS A 122 72.42 7.81 43.38
CA LYS A 122 73.34 8.76 42.73
C LYS A 122 73.50 10.09 43.50
N ARG A 123 72.53 10.48 44.32
CA ARG A 123 72.60 11.69 45.17
C ARG A 123 73.33 11.48 46.50
N LYS A 124 73.62 10.24 46.89
CA LYS A 124 74.28 9.89 48.16
C LYS A 124 75.80 9.69 48.02
N HIS A 125 76.29 9.56 46.78
CA HIS A 125 77.70 9.69 46.42
C HIS A 125 77.94 11.11 45.91
#